data_AF-A0A962IB39-F1
#
_entry.id   AF-A0A962IB39-F1
#
_cell.length_a   1.000
_cell.length_b   1.000
_cell.length_c   1.000
_cell.angle_alpha   90.00
_cell.angle_beta   90.00
_cell.angle_gamma   90.00
#
_symmetry.space_group_name_H-M   'P 1'
#
loop_
_entity.id
_entity.type
_entity.pdbx_description
1 polymer ?
#
loop_
_entity_poly.entity_id
_entity_poly.type
_entity_poly.pdbx_seq_one_letter_code
_entity_poly.pdbx_strand_id
1 'polypeptide(L)'
;SEPPQGLIPPTLPFEIEGAIAVSEVLPAELEVSTQLTVSADDMPDLDVQVPASALTSGRLTVSFLPATWADQDLIARFGGLLDTPAYLVRFRPEVSLDGRSVAVGEPLAPGEWVSLRLRLPAGEDVVEVSQRLQVGGYAAVVLSQTGPVSSESLPPPLDGEPEAARLLANLGRRYYQQWNDDAQTLALLADETVVQPLPAVGFVLSQLEVERIEGLPLRISLDSVGLDAAMRILTPLAGVDAPADLLRLIALQGSSLEARVFDEQWATPAVSADQVMAAAALGGVAMLDLQGPAGEAQLSATTHPAAVRETIASWLQLGFRVRLPAAPIQVGVWLGSAWLVSDAEGSSGYFLSGGLAGGITVLPPDQWYLEDLAAALNDPFAKPTNPDPLAGVFVRLDASAQDQRAQHGEELDRPLGVRVEDGSGRPVQGAQVRFVLSAGEGVLIHDTSSAPEIIVATDHRGVAQARLELGNNSPLEAIVQREGETYPQRARVFKVDISVAAAVAGGNVLAGESYRAYGMPGPPA
;
A
#
# COMPACT_ATOMS: atom_id res chain seq x y z
N SER A 1 2.25 46.08 -24.60
CA SER A 1 1.67 44.74 -24.60
C SER A 1 0.92 44.62 -23.30
N GLU A 2 -0.41 44.72 -23.35
CA GLU A 2 -1.25 44.50 -22.17
C GLU A 2 -1.15 43.02 -21.74
N PRO A 3 -1.22 42.71 -20.44
CA PRO A 3 -1.27 41.33 -19.97
C PRO A 3 -2.56 40.66 -20.48
N PRO A 4 -2.56 39.35 -20.76
CA PRO A 4 -3.76 38.66 -21.22
C PRO A 4 -4.87 38.75 -20.17
N GLN A 5 -6.01 39.29 -20.61
CA GLN A 5 -7.26 39.36 -19.86
C GLN A 5 -7.74 37.93 -19.56
N GLY A 6 -8.17 37.69 -18.33
CA GLY A 6 -8.46 36.36 -17.80
C GLY A 6 -9.42 35.52 -18.66
N LEU A 7 -9.14 34.22 -18.73
CA LEU A 7 -10.05 33.23 -19.32
C LEU A 7 -11.25 33.04 -18.40
N ILE A 8 -12.45 33.21 -18.94
CA ILE A 8 -13.72 33.01 -18.26
C ILE A 8 -14.35 31.75 -18.88
N PRO A 9 -14.69 30.71 -18.10
CA PRO A 9 -15.44 29.57 -18.60
C PRO A 9 -16.71 30.05 -19.33
N PRO A 10 -17.04 29.50 -20.52
CA PRO A 10 -18.21 29.93 -21.30
C PRO A 10 -19.55 29.62 -20.62
N THR A 11 -19.51 28.89 -19.50
CA THR A 11 -20.66 28.45 -18.70
C THR A 11 -20.96 29.35 -17.51
N LEU A 12 -20.16 30.39 -17.26
CA LEU A 12 -20.47 31.32 -16.19
C LEU A 12 -21.73 32.14 -16.53
N PRO A 13 -22.55 32.52 -15.52
CA PRO A 13 -23.84 33.20 -15.73
C PRO A 13 -23.68 34.68 -16.10
N PHE A 14 -22.61 35.03 -16.80
CA PHE A 14 -22.32 36.38 -17.25
C PHE A 14 -22.59 36.51 -18.75
N GLU A 15 -23.12 37.65 -19.16
CA GLU A 15 -23.30 37.98 -20.58
C GLU A 15 -21.91 38.23 -21.20
N ILE A 16 -21.50 37.39 -22.14
CA ILE A 16 -20.21 37.50 -22.82
C ILE A 16 -20.32 38.58 -23.90
N GLU A 17 -19.81 39.78 -23.61
CA GLU A 17 -19.82 40.92 -24.54
C GLU A 17 -18.84 40.75 -25.72
N GLY A 18 -17.84 39.87 -25.58
CA GLY A 18 -16.90 39.52 -26.65
C GLY A 18 -15.87 38.47 -26.23
N ALA A 19 -15.50 37.59 -27.17
CA ALA A 19 -14.43 36.61 -26.98
C ALA A 19 -13.26 36.93 -27.91
N ILE A 20 -12.06 37.10 -27.36
CA ILE A 20 -10.84 37.40 -28.12
C ILE A 20 -10.31 36.14 -28.81
N ALA A 21 -10.47 34.98 -28.16
CA ALA A 21 -10.16 33.67 -28.70
C ALA A 21 -11.05 32.62 -28.01
N VAL A 22 -11.44 31.58 -28.75
CA VAL A 22 -12.08 30.39 -28.21
C VAL A 22 -11.19 29.22 -28.56
N SER A 23 -10.80 28.44 -27.56
CA SER A 23 -9.97 27.26 -27.74
C SER A 23 -10.67 26.06 -27.13
N GLU A 24 -10.58 24.91 -27.80
CA GLU A 24 -11.03 23.62 -27.27
C GLU A 24 -9.99 23.02 -26.31
N VAL A 25 -8.76 23.53 -26.31
CA VAL A 25 -7.64 23.05 -25.48
C VAL A 25 -7.07 24.21 -24.67
N LEU A 26 -6.86 23.98 -23.37
CA LEU A 26 -6.21 24.95 -22.49
C LEU A 26 -4.74 25.12 -22.93
N PRO A 27 -4.25 26.34 -23.23
CA PRO A 27 -2.85 26.57 -23.55
C PRO A 27 -1.94 26.11 -22.39
N ALA A 28 -0.79 25.50 -22.70
CA ALA A 28 0.15 24.98 -21.70
C ALA A 28 0.62 26.04 -20.68
N GLU A 29 0.69 27.31 -21.10
CA GLU A 29 1.05 28.45 -20.26
C GLU A 29 0.02 28.77 -19.15
N LEU A 30 -1.20 28.26 -19.31
CA LEU A 30 -2.33 28.44 -18.39
C LEU A 30 -2.71 27.13 -17.69
N GLU A 31 -2.00 26.04 -18.00
CA GLU A 31 -2.19 24.75 -17.35
C GLU A 31 -1.52 24.78 -15.96
N VAL A 32 -2.34 24.57 -14.94
CA VAL A 32 -1.85 24.48 -13.57
C VAL A 32 -1.12 23.14 -13.41
N SER A 33 0.20 23.19 -13.25
CA SER A 33 1.02 22.01 -12.97
C SER A 33 1.31 21.88 -11.48
N THR A 34 1.38 20.63 -11.03
CA THR A 34 1.85 20.26 -9.70
C THR A 34 3.21 19.58 -9.84
N GLN A 35 4.02 19.64 -8.79
CA GLN A 35 5.33 18.99 -8.77
C GLN A 35 5.35 17.94 -7.66
N LEU A 36 5.56 16.68 -8.04
CA LEU A 36 5.77 15.58 -7.10
C LEU A 36 7.25 15.23 -7.08
N THR A 37 7.87 15.33 -5.91
CA THR A 37 9.26 14.95 -5.68
C THR A 37 9.31 13.76 -4.73
N VAL A 38 10.08 12.74 -5.08
CA VAL A 38 10.46 11.64 -4.19
C VAL A 38 11.92 11.84 -3.80
N SER A 39 12.20 11.94 -2.50
CA SER A 39 13.55 12.17 -1.98
C SER A 39 13.97 11.07 -1.01
N ALA A 40 15.19 10.58 -1.17
CA ALA A 40 15.89 9.69 -0.24
C ALA A 40 16.99 10.50 0.47
N ASP A 41 17.10 10.38 1.80
CA ASP A 41 18.07 11.15 2.60
C ASP A 41 18.06 12.66 2.32
N ASP A 42 16.85 13.23 2.17
CA ASP A 42 16.58 14.63 1.81
C ASP A 42 17.12 15.08 0.45
N MET A 43 17.68 14.17 -0.35
CA MET A 43 18.12 14.43 -1.72
C MET A 43 17.04 13.98 -2.71
N PRO A 44 16.65 14.84 -3.69
CA PRO A 44 15.67 14.46 -4.69
C PRO A 44 16.20 13.32 -5.54
N ASP A 45 15.45 12.23 -5.59
CA ASP A 45 15.72 11.06 -6.43
C ASP A 45 14.90 11.13 -7.72
N LEU A 46 13.63 11.50 -7.59
CA LEU A 46 12.70 11.68 -8.70
C LEU A 46 11.95 12.99 -8.54
N ASP A 47 11.78 13.72 -9.64
CA ASP A 47 11.03 14.96 -9.68
C ASP A 47 10.20 15.03 -10.96
N VAL A 48 8.88 15.10 -10.83
CA VAL A 48 7.94 15.05 -11.96
C VAL A 48 6.88 16.14 -11.86
N GLN A 49 6.63 16.79 -13.00
CA GLN A 49 5.52 17.73 -13.15
C GLN A 49 4.30 17.01 -13.71
N VAL A 50 3.16 17.16 -13.05
CA VAL A 50 1.89 16.55 -13.46
C VAL A 50 0.80 17.63 -13.53
N PRO A 51 0.01 17.71 -14.60
CA PRO A 51 -1.14 18.60 -14.65
C PRO A 51 -2.11 18.37 -13.49
N ALA A 52 -2.54 19.44 -12.81
CA ALA A 52 -3.51 19.34 -11.72
C ALA A 52 -4.85 18.74 -12.17
N SER A 53 -5.22 18.96 -13.44
CA SER A 53 -6.41 18.36 -14.08
C SER A 53 -6.30 16.83 -14.18
N ALA A 54 -5.11 16.31 -14.46
CA ALA A 54 -4.85 14.87 -14.52
C ALA A 54 -4.92 14.23 -13.13
N LEU A 55 -4.57 14.97 -12.07
CA LEU A 55 -4.64 14.46 -10.69
C LEU A 55 -6.06 14.40 -10.11
N THR A 56 -6.96 15.27 -10.58
CA THR A 56 -8.36 15.28 -10.13
C THR A 56 -9.23 14.27 -10.88
N SER A 57 -8.86 13.94 -12.11
CA SER A 57 -9.58 12.99 -12.96
C SER A 57 -8.96 11.59 -12.96
N GLY A 58 -7.63 11.51 -12.87
CA GLY A 58 -6.84 10.29 -12.99
C GLY A 58 -6.16 9.84 -11.70
N ARG A 59 -5.51 8.68 -11.78
CA ARG A 59 -4.89 7.98 -10.67
C ARG A 59 -3.39 8.25 -10.66
N LEU A 60 -2.92 9.03 -9.68
CA LEU A 60 -1.50 9.26 -9.43
C LEU A 60 -1.02 8.38 -8.28
N THR A 61 0.06 7.66 -8.52
CA THR A 61 0.61 6.69 -7.57
C THR A 61 2.12 6.78 -7.50
N VAL A 62 2.67 6.36 -6.36
CA VAL A 62 4.09 6.11 -6.17
C VAL A 62 4.25 4.66 -5.75
N SER A 63 5.00 3.92 -6.55
CA SER A 63 5.29 2.50 -6.36
C SER A 63 6.79 2.25 -6.51
N PHE A 64 7.18 0.99 -6.62
CA PHE A 64 8.57 0.57 -6.73
C PHE A 64 8.73 -0.56 -7.72
N LEU A 65 9.70 -0.44 -8.61
CA LEU A 65 10.09 -1.48 -9.55
C LEU A 65 11.37 -2.16 -9.11
N PRO A 66 11.57 -3.46 -9.41
CA PRO A 66 12.89 -4.08 -9.29
C PRO A 66 13.96 -3.23 -10.00
N ALA A 67 15.09 -3.01 -9.33
CA ALA A 67 16.13 -2.13 -9.85
C ALA A 67 16.77 -2.68 -11.14
N THR A 68 16.93 -4.00 -11.22
CA THR A 68 17.51 -4.69 -12.38
C THR A 68 16.71 -5.93 -12.77
N TRP A 69 17.00 -6.47 -13.96
CA TRP A 69 16.48 -7.78 -14.39
C TRP A 69 16.92 -8.92 -13.47
N ALA A 70 18.08 -8.80 -12.83
CA ALA A 70 18.55 -9.79 -11.86
C ALA A 70 17.71 -9.74 -10.58
N ASP A 71 17.36 -8.54 -10.10
CA ASP A 71 16.44 -8.38 -8.96
C ASP A 71 15.06 -8.96 -9.30
N GLN A 72 14.54 -8.67 -10.50
CA GLN A 72 13.26 -9.21 -10.96
C GLN A 72 13.27 -10.74 -11.05
N ASP A 73 14.33 -11.33 -11.60
CA ASP A 73 14.48 -12.79 -11.69
C ASP A 73 14.59 -13.43 -10.29
N LEU A 74 15.29 -12.77 -9.37
CA LEU A 74 15.38 -13.22 -7.98
C LEU A 74 14.01 -13.21 -7.31
N ILE A 75 13.27 -12.11 -7.44
CA ILE A 75 11.91 -11.98 -6.91
C ILE A 75 11.00 -13.09 -7.43
N ALA A 76 11.05 -13.33 -8.75
CA ALA A 76 10.26 -14.40 -9.36
C ALA A 76 10.65 -15.80 -8.86
N ARG A 77 11.94 -16.05 -8.58
CA ARG A 77 12.44 -17.35 -8.07
C ARG A 77 12.02 -17.63 -6.63
N PHE A 78 11.90 -16.60 -5.81
CA PHE A 78 11.45 -16.70 -4.42
C PHE A 78 9.92 -16.71 -4.29
N GLY A 79 9.17 -16.55 -5.38
CA GLY A 79 7.70 -16.65 -5.39
C GLY A 79 6.96 -15.31 -5.32
N GLY A 80 7.67 -14.21 -5.15
CA GLY A 80 7.12 -12.87 -5.03
C GLY A 80 8.02 -11.96 -4.19
N LEU A 81 7.64 -10.69 -4.07
CA LEU A 81 8.45 -9.72 -3.33
C LEU A 81 8.56 -10.11 -1.84
N LEU A 82 7.44 -10.44 -1.22
CA LEU A 82 7.37 -10.69 0.24
C LEU A 82 8.16 -11.94 0.67
N ASP A 83 8.28 -12.91 -0.24
CA ASP A 83 9.02 -14.15 -0.01
C ASP A 83 10.52 -14.00 -0.33
N THR A 84 10.91 -12.86 -0.92
CA THR A 84 12.30 -12.55 -1.26
C THR A 84 12.99 -11.88 -0.07
N PRO A 85 14.14 -12.41 0.41
CA PRO A 85 14.91 -11.73 1.44
C PRO A 85 15.29 -10.31 0.99
N ALA A 86 14.85 -9.31 1.77
CA ALA A 86 14.85 -7.91 1.34
C ALA A 86 16.28 -7.37 1.05
N TYR A 87 17.30 -7.86 1.75
CA TYR A 87 18.69 -7.48 1.52
C TYR A 87 19.28 -7.97 0.18
N LEU A 88 18.61 -8.90 -0.52
CA LEU A 88 19.09 -9.44 -1.79
C LEU A 88 18.69 -8.61 -3.01
N VAL A 89 17.76 -7.67 -2.86
CA VAL A 89 17.17 -6.91 -3.98
C VAL A 89 17.24 -5.42 -3.74
N ARG A 90 17.11 -4.66 -4.84
CA ARG A 90 16.98 -3.21 -4.83
C ARG A 90 15.73 -2.77 -5.58
N PHE A 91 15.19 -1.62 -5.20
CA PHE A 91 13.99 -1.05 -5.81
C PHE A 91 14.24 0.36 -6.34
N ARG A 92 13.59 0.72 -7.44
CA ARG A 92 13.54 2.10 -7.95
C ARG A 92 12.16 2.66 -7.73
N PRO A 93 12.00 3.86 -7.15
CA PRO A 93 10.68 4.47 -7.07
C PRO A 93 10.17 4.75 -8.49
N GLU A 94 8.89 4.53 -8.68
CA GLU A 94 8.17 4.81 -9.92
C GLU A 94 6.98 5.69 -9.60
N VAL A 95 6.80 6.75 -10.39
CA VAL A 95 5.56 7.53 -10.40
C VAL A 95 4.77 7.14 -11.62
N SER A 96 3.50 6.81 -11.41
CA SER A 96 2.57 6.42 -12.48
C SER A 96 1.33 7.31 -12.49
N LEU A 97 0.85 7.60 -13.70
CA LEU A 97 -0.38 8.33 -13.96
C LEU A 97 -1.30 7.47 -14.83
N ASP A 98 -2.48 7.14 -14.32
CA ASP A 98 -3.47 6.27 -14.97
C ASP A 98 -2.88 4.94 -15.44
N GLY A 99 -2.05 4.33 -14.60
CA GLY A 99 -1.42 3.06 -14.91
C GLY A 99 -0.16 3.15 -15.77
N ARG A 100 0.30 4.36 -16.11
CA ARG A 100 1.46 4.56 -16.98
C ARG A 100 2.61 5.22 -16.23
N SER A 101 3.77 4.58 -16.28
CA SER A 101 5.03 5.12 -15.77
C SER A 101 5.34 6.48 -16.40
N VAL A 102 5.45 7.52 -15.57
CA VAL A 102 5.84 8.87 -15.99
C VAL A 102 7.26 9.24 -15.54
N ALA A 103 7.76 8.62 -14.47
CA ALA A 103 9.11 8.82 -13.99
C ALA A 103 9.59 7.60 -13.17
N VAL A 104 10.89 7.32 -13.23
CA VAL A 104 11.55 6.25 -12.47
C VAL A 104 12.86 6.78 -11.89
N GLY A 105 13.09 6.55 -10.60
CA GLY A 105 14.27 7.03 -9.87
C GLY A 105 15.41 6.02 -9.81
N GLU A 106 16.39 6.29 -8.92
CA GLU A 106 17.57 5.45 -8.73
C GLU A 106 17.32 4.28 -7.76
N PRO A 107 18.19 3.24 -7.77
CA PRO A 107 18.04 2.09 -6.89
C PRO A 107 18.23 2.43 -5.39
N LEU A 108 17.25 2.04 -4.59
CA LEU A 108 17.18 2.20 -3.13
C LEU A 108 17.13 0.85 -2.42
N ALA A 109 17.55 0.84 -1.14
CA ALA A 109 17.42 -0.32 -0.26
C ALA A 109 15.96 -0.51 0.18
N PRO A 110 15.42 -1.74 0.14
CA PRO A 110 14.08 -2.01 0.65
C PRO A 110 13.95 -1.71 2.15
N GLY A 111 12.80 -1.19 2.57
CA GLY A 111 12.48 -0.87 3.97
C GLY A 111 13.11 0.41 4.51
N GLU A 112 13.89 1.14 3.72
CA GLU A 112 14.31 2.51 4.03
C GLU A 112 13.17 3.50 3.75
N TRP A 113 13.21 4.69 4.36
CA TRP A 113 12.18 5.70 4.18
C TRP A 113 12.52 6.68 3.04
N VAL A 114 11.55 6.95 2.18
CA VAL A 114 11.57 8.08 1.25
C VAL A 114 10.52 9.11 1.66
N SER A 115 10.75 10.38 1.29
CA SER A 115 9.76 11.43 1.42
C SER A 115 9.09 11.70 0.08
N LEU A 116 7.77 11.78 0.09
CA LEU A 116 6.91 12.22 -1.00
C LEU A 116 6.57 13.67 -0.72
N ARG A 117 6.85 14.57 -1.65
CA ARG A 117 6.55 16.00 -1.53
C ARG A 117 5.76 16.45 -2.74
N LEU A 118 4.54 16.93 -2.51
CA LEU A 118 3.71 17.52 -3.56
C LEU A 118 3.67 19.04 -3.37
N ARG A 119 4.06 19.78 -4.40
CA ARG A 119 3.95 21.24 -4.47
C ARG A 119 2.79 21.61 -5.40
N LEU A 120 1.86 22.41 -4.90
CA LEU A 120 0.72 22.92 -5.65
C LEU A 120 0.82 24.45 -5.74
N PRO A 121 0.67 25.04 -6.93
CA PRO A 121 0.57 26.48 -7.08
C PRO A 121 -0.75 26.99 -6.48
N ALA A 122 -0.66 28.10 -5.75
CA ALA A 122 -1.77 28.76 -5.07
C ALA A 122 -1.71 30.27 -5.32
N GLY A 123 -1.99 30.69 -6.55
CA GLY A 123 -1.77 32.07 -6.99
C GLY A 123 -0.28 32.33 -7.19
N GLU A 124 0.27 33.33 -6.50
CA GLU A 124 1.73 33.62 -6.51
C GLU A 124 2.51 32.74 -5.52
N ASP A 125 1.81 32.08 -4.59
CA ASP A 125 2.40 31.21 -3.58
C ASP A 125 2.43 29.75 -4.04
N VAL A 126 3.19 28.94 -3.31
CA VAL A 126 3.24 27.48 -3.49
C VAL A 126 2.93 26.83 -2.16
N VAL A 127 1.93 25.95 -2.15
CA VAL A 127 1.63 25.11 -1.01
C VAL A 127 2.36 23.78 -1.15
N GLU A 128 2.99 23.35 -0.08
CA GLU A 128 3.74 22.10 -0.03
C GLU A 128 3.10 21.17 1.00
N VAL A 129 2.85 19.94 0.57
CA VAL A 129 2.45 18.85 1.46
C VAL A 129 3.43 17.69 1.30
N SER A 130 3.70 16.99 2.39
CA SER A 130 4.68 15.91 2.38
C SER A 130 4.29 14.76 3.26
N GLN A 131 4.69 13.56 2.87
CA GLN A 131 4.49 12.34 3.64
C GLN A 131 5.66 11.37 3.40
N ARG A 132 5.81 10.36 4.24
CA ARG A 132 6.86 9.34 4.11
C ARG A 132 6.28 8.00 3.65
N LEU A 133 7.08 7.29 2.86
CA LEU A 133 6.76 5.96 2.36
C LEU A 133 8.00 5.07 2.52
N GLN A 134 7.84 3.82 2.94
CA GLN A 134 8.95 2.86 2.93
C GLN A 134 9.19 2.34 1.52
N VAL A 135 10.46 2.14 1.17
CA VAL A 135 10.86 1.52 -0.10
C VAL A 135 10.32 0.10 -0.16
N GLY A 136 9.51 -0.17 -1.19
CA GLY A 136 8.70 -1.39 -1.32
C GLY A 136 7.24 -1.23 -0.90
N GLY A 137 6.84 -0.05 -0.42
CA GLY A 137 5.45 0.30 -0.16
C GLY A 137 4.74 0.82 -1.41
N TYR A 138 3.49 1.24 -1.24
CA TYR A 138 2.66 1.77 -2.30
C TYR A 138 1.89 2.98 -1.77
N ALA A 139 1.85 4.07 -2.55
CA ALA A 139 1.11 5.27 -2.24
C ALA A 139 0.17 5.67 -3.38
N ALA A 140 -1.08 6.01 -3.07
CA ALA A 140 -1.95 6.78 -3.95
C ALA A 140 -2.01 8.22 -3.47
N VAL A 141 -1.78 9.17 -4.38
CA VAL A 141 -1.89 10.60 -4.12
C VAL A 141 -3.26 11.05 -4.62
N VAL A 142 -4.11 11.55 -3.72
CA VAL A 142 -5.48 11.92 -4.04
C VAL A 142 -5.61 13.44 -4.00
N LEU A 143 -6.02 14.01 -5.13
CA LEU A 143 -6.46 15.41 -5.22
C LEU A 143 -7.97 15.44 -5.39
N SER A 144 -8.64 16.19 -4.53
CA SER A 144 -10.09 16.35 -4.58
C SER A 144 -10.50 17.81 -4.73
N GLN A 145 -11.43 18.05 -5.66
CA GLN A 145 -12.17 19.30 -5.78
C GLN A 145 -13.68 19.02 -5.67
N THR A 146 -14.47 20.06 -5.45
CA THR A 146 -15.95 19.95 -5.41
C THR A 146 -16.48 19.52 -6.78
N GLY A 147 -17.10 18.33 -6.85
CA GLY A 147 -17.67 17.78 -8.08
C GLY A 147 -17.78 16.25 -8.04
N PRO A 148 -18.49 15.64 -9.00
CA PRO A 148 -18.59 14.19 -9.07
C PRO A 148 -17.22 13.57 -9.38
N VAL A 149 -16.77 12.66 -8.51
CA VAL A 149 -15.55 11.88 -8.73
C VAL A 149 -15.94 10.51 -9.28
N SER A 150 -15.37 10.13 -10.43
CA SER A 150 -15.56 8.79 -10.97
C SER A 150 -14.67 7.80 -10.21
N SER A 151 -15.27 6.77 -9.61
CA SER A 151 -14.53 5.61 -9.11
C SER A 151 -14.16 4.68 -10.26
N GLU A 152 -12.93 4.18 -10.29
CA GLU A 152 -12.49 3.22 -11.30
C GLU A 152 -12.95 1.82 -10.90
N SER A 153 -13.98 1.29 -11.58
CA SER A 153 -14.48 -0.07 -11.37
C SER A 153 -13.76 -1.12 -12.23
N LEU A 154 -13.22 -0.71 -13.39
CA LEU A 154 -12.40 -1.54 -14.28
C LEU A 154 -11.11 -0.81 -14.61
N PRO A 155 -9.97 -1.51 -14.75
CA PRO A 155 -8.71 -0.88 -15.13
C PRO A 155 -8.84 -0.30 -16.56
N PRO A 156 -8.29 0.90 -16.82
CA PRO A 156 -8.24 1.43 -18.18
C PRO A 156 -7.45 0.50 -19.12
N PRO A 157 -7.67 0.58 -20.45
CA PRO A 157 -6.85 -0.15 -21.41
C PRO A 157 -5.37 0.22 -21.24
N LEU A 158 -4.50 -0.80 -21.19
CA LEU A 158 -3.05 -0.64 -20.97
C LEU A 158 -2.67 -0.09 -19.58
N ASP A 159 -3.53 -0.28 -18.58
CA ASP A 159 -3.14 -0.09 -17.18
C ASP A 159 -2.00 -1.08 -16.84
N GLY A 160 -0.82 -0.54 -16.57
CA GLY A 160 0.36 -1.31 -16.20
C GLY A 160 0.45 -1.59 -14.71
N GLU A 161 -0.48 -1.05 -13.92
CA GLU A 161 -0.42 -1.12 -12.47
C GLU A 161 -1.20 -2.29 -11.86
N PRO A 162 -0.79 -2.72 -10.67
CA PRO A 162 -1.48 -3.75 -9.90
C PRO A 162 -2.81 -3.24 -9.33
N GLU A 163 -3.66 -4.17 -8.91
CA GLU A 163 -4.97 -3.83 -8.34
C GLU A 163 -4.89 -2.95 -7.09
N ALA A 164 -3.82 -3.11 -6.29
CA ALA A 164 -3.51 -2.25 -5.14
C ALA A 164 -3.59 -0.75 -5.47
N ALA A 165 -3.09 -0.35 -6.64
CA ALA A 165 -3.12 1.03 -7.12
C ALA A 165 -4.51 1.64 -7.06
N ARG A 166 -5.45 0.91 -7.66
CA ARG A 166 -6.83 1.30 -7.82
C ARG A 166 -7.60 1.22 -6.51
N LEU A 167 -7.33 0.20 -5.70
CA LEU A 167 -7.93 0.06 -4.37
C LEU A 167 -7.60 1.25 -3.47
N LEU A 168 -6.32 1.61 -3.37
CA LEU A 168 -5.85 2.74 -2.55
C LEU A 168 -6.39 4.07 -3.08
N ALA A 169 -6.35 4.29 -4.39
CA ALA A 169 -6.88 5.51 -5.00
C ALA A 169 -8.39 5.66 -4.81
N ASN A 170 -9.17 4.58 -4.99
CA ASN A 170 -10.61 4.59 -4.80
C ASN A 170 -10.99 4.85 -3.33
N LEU A 171 -10.24 4.31 -2.36
CA LEU A 171 -10.47 4.57 -0.95
C LEU A 171 -10.39 6.07 -0.65
N GLY A 172 -9.29 6.72 -1.04
CA GLY A 172 -9.08 8.15 -0.78
C GLY A 172 -10.06 9.04 -1.57
N ARG A 173 -10.39 8.68 -2.81
CA ARG A 173 -11.41 9.39 -3.61
C ARG A 173 -12.78 9.40 -2.92
N ARG A 174 -13.20 8.26 -2.40
CA ARG A 174 -14.47 8.10 -1.66
C ARG A 174 -14.46 8.87 -0.35
N TYR A 175 -13.35 8.83 0.40
CA TYR A 175 -13.18 9.65 1.61
C TYR A 175 -13.41 11.13 1.32
N TYR A 176 -12.70 11.69 0.33
CA TYR A 176 -12.85 13.10 0.01
C TYR A 176 -14.20 13.46 -0.59
N GLN A 177 -14.80 12.57 -1.38
CA GLN A 177 -16.15 12.77 -1.89
C GLN A 177 -17.15 12.91 -0.74
N GLN A 178 -17.14 11.96 0.21
CA GLN A 178 -18.02 12.00 1.38
C GLN A 178 -17.74 13.24 2.24
N TRP A 179 -16.48 13.58 2.46
CA TRP A 179 -16.13 14.76 3.25
C TRP A 179 -16.53 16.08 2.57
N ASN A 180 -16.54 16.14 1.24
CA ASN A 180 -17.06 17.28 0.49
C ASN A 180 -18.58 17.40 0.62
N ASP A 181 -19.30 16.29 0.45
CA ASP A 181 -20.76 16.25 0.55
C ASP A 181 -21.24 16.59 1.98
N ASP A 182 -20.56 16.06 3.00
CA ASP A 182 -20.84 16.34 4.40
C ASP A 182 -20.53 17.80 4.75
N ALA A 183 -19.43 18.36 4.25
CA ALA A 183 -19.10 19.77 4.50
C ALA A 183 -20.14 20.72 3.89
N GLN A 184 -20.63 20.43 2.68
CA GLN A 184 -21.72 21.20 2.07
C GLN A 184 -23.00 21.05 2.86
N THR A 185 -23.34 19.84 3.32
CA THR A 185 -24.52 19.60 4.14
C THR A 185 -24.45 20.33 5.48
N LEU A 186 -23.32 20.28 6.18
CA LEU A 186 -23.10 20.97 7.45
C LEU A 186 -23.16 22.50 7.28
N ALA A 187 -22.58 23.03 6.20
CA ALA A 187 -22.68 24.45 5.87
C ALA A 187 -24.13 24.84 5.62
N LEU A 188 -24.87 24.09 4.79
CA LEU A 188 -26.29 24.35 4.52
C LEU A 188 -27.16 24.29 5.79
N LEU A 189 -26.89 23.36 6.70
CA LEU A 189 -27.59 23.26 7.98
C LEU A 189 -27.29 24.44 8.92
N ALA A 190 -26.12 25.04 8.78
CA ALA A 190 -25.74 26.26 9.49
C ALA A 190 -26.26 27.54 8.81
N ASP A 191 -27.00 27.43 7.70
CA ASP A 191 -27.38 28.55 6.80
C ASP A 191 -26.15 29.26 6.19
N GLU A 192 -25.09 28.49 5.96
CA GLU A 192 -23.80 28.97 5.49
C GLU A 192 -23.41 28.40 4.12
N THR A 193 -22.43 29.07 3.50
CA THR A 193 -21.76 28.57 2.30
C THR A 193 -20.26 28.55 2.51
N VAL A 194 -19.63 27.41 2.25
CA VAL A 194 -18.17 27.25 2.25
C VAL A 194 -17.68 27.03 0.82
N VAL A 195 -16.55 27.64 0.49
CA VAL A 195 -15.84 27.41 -0.77
C VAL A 195 -14.49 26.78 -0.50
N GLN A 196 -14.05 25.95 -1.44
CA GLN A 196 -12.76 25.29 -1.39
C GLN A 196 -11.83 25.93 -2.44
N PRO A 197 -10.97 26.90 -2.05
CA PRO A 197 -10.17 27.67 -3.00
C PRO A 197 -9.03 26.85 -3.62
N LEU A 198 -8.59 25.79 -2.95
CA LEU A 198 -7.54 24.88 -3.42
C LEU A 198 -8.01 23.42 -3.32
N PRO A 199 -7.57 22.54 -4.22
CA PRO A 199 -7.83 21.11 -4.10
C PRO A 199 -7.35 20.59 -2.74
N ALA A 200 -8.13 19.72 -2.14
CA ALA A 200 -7.69 18.98 -0.97
C ALA A 200 -6.72 17.90 -1.44
N VAL A 201 -5.71 17.62 -0.62
CA VAL A 201 -4.68 16.63 -0.90
C VAL A 201 -4.64 15.63 0.23
N GLY A 202 -4.62 14.36 -0.12
CA GLY A 202 -4.34 13.30 0.82
C GLY A 202 -3.52 12.17 0.20
N PHE A 203 -3.00 11.33 1.08
CA PHE A 203 -2.21 10.16 0.73
C PHE A 203 -2.89 8.91 1.27
N VAL A 204 -2.99 7.87 0.45
CA VAL A 204 -3.37 6.53 0.92
C VAL A 204 -2.15 5.64 0.75
N LEU A 205 -1.65 5.07 1.85
CA LEU A 205 -0.31 4.51 1.95
C LEU A 205 -0.37 3.12 2.54
N SER A 206 0.37 2.17 1.96
CA SER A 206 0.74 0.96 2.69
C SER A 206 1.78 1.30 3.76
N GLN A 207 1.59 0.77 4.96
CA GLN A 207 2.58 0.76 6.04
C GLN A 207 3.23 -0.62 6.07
N LEU A 208 4.56 -0.68 6.05
CA LEU A 208 5.29 -1.94 6.02
C LEU A 208 5.94 -2.23 7.36
N GLU A 209 5.87 -3.48 7.79
CA GLU A 209 6.75 -4.01 8.82
C GLU A 209 8.05 -4.48 8.18
N VAL A 210 9.19 -4.04 8.74
CA VAL A 210 10.54 -4.41 8.26
C VAL A 210 11.27 -5.16 9.36
N GLU A 211 11.39 -6.47 9.20
CA GLU A 211 12.13 -7.34 10.11
C GLU A 211 13.64 -7.19 9.84
N ARG A 212 14.43 -6.82 10.85
CA ARG A 212 15.87 -6.58 10.73
C ARG A 212 16.68 -7.48 11.65
N ILE A 213 17.80 -8.02 11.13
CA ILE A 213 18.81 -8.75 11.91
C ILE A 213 20.15 -8.03 11.76
N GLU A 214 20.75 -7.60 12.87
CA GLU A 214 22.01 -6.82 12.87
C GLU A 214 21.96 -5.59 11.92
N GLY A 215 20.79 -4.97 11.81
CA GLY A 215 20.53 -3.80 10.96
C GLY A 215 20.17 -4.11 9.50
N LEU A 216 20.33 -5.35 9.03
CA LEU A 216 19.99 -5.76 7.67
C LEU A 216 18.48 -6.08 7.56
N PRO A 217 17.75 -5.52 6.57
CA PRO A 217 16.36 -5.87 6.32
C PRO A 217 16.28 -7.30 5.77
N LEU A 218 15.71 -8.20 6.57
CA LEU A 218 15.50 -9.60 6.20
C LEU A 218 14.20 -9.78 5.44
N ARG A 219 13.10 -9.23 5.97
CA ARG A 219 11.75 -9.42 5.44
C ARG A 219 10.97 -8.11 5.51
N ILE A 220 10.10 -7.91 4.53
CA ILE A 220 9.14 -6.81 4.46
C ILE A 220 7.76 -7.43 4.32
N SER A 221 6.79 -6.96 5.10
CA SER A 221 5.39 -7.37 5.01
C SER A 221 4.47 -6.17 5.16
N LEU A 222 3.27 -6.24 4.56
CA LEU A 222 2.24 -5.25 4.82
C LEU A 222 1.77 -5.36 6.28
N ASP A 223 1.84 -4.26 7.01
CA ASP A 223 1.34 -4.15 8.38
C ASP A 223 -0.08 -3.56 8.39
N SER A 224 -0.26 -2.45 7.68
CA SER A 224 -1.51 -1.71 7.68
C SER A 224 -1.64 -0.80 6.46
N VAL A 225 -2.81 -0.20 6.28
CA VAL A 225 -3.02 0.88 5.31
C VAL A 225 -3.46 2.13 6.06
N GLY A 226 -2.78 3.24 5.76
CA GLY A 226 -3.08 4.57 6.31
C GLY A 226 -3.71 5.47 5.26
N LEU A 227 -4.68 6.27 5.68
CA LEU A 227 -5.19 7.42 4.96
C LEU A 227 -4.74 8.67 5.71
N ASP A 228 -4.05 9.57 5.02
CA ASP A 228 -3.59 10.85 5.56
C ASP A 228 -4.23 12.01 4.80
N ALA A 229 -5.10 12.75 5.46
CA ALA A 229 -5.79 13.91 4.93
C ALA A 229 -4.90 15.17 5.00
N ALA A 230 -3.76 15.12 4.30
CA ALA A 230 -2.64 16.06 4.45
C ALA A 230 -3.01 17.55 4.38
N MET A 231 -3.95 17.93 3.50
CA MET A 231 -4.40 19.31 3.40
C MET A 231 -5.84 19.41 2.92
N ARG A 232 -6.61 20.28 3.57
CA ARG A 232 -7.88 20.79 3.06
C ARG A 232 -8.07 22.23 3.53
N ILE A 233 -8.34 23.14 2.59
CA ILE A 233 -8.59 24.55 2.89
C ILE A 233 -10.03 24.87 2.54
N LEU A 234 -10.76 25.40 3.51
CA LEU A 234 -12.13 25.88 3.33
C LEU A 234 -12.21 27.35 3.74
N THR A 235 -12.98 28.11 2.98
CA THR A 235 -13.26 29.52 3.26
C THR A 235 -14.77 29.72 3.36
N PRO A 236 -15.30 30.07 4.54
CA PRO A 236 -16.71 30.45 4.67
C PRO A 236 -16.94 31.80 3.98
N LEU A 237 -18.07 31.92 3.27
CA LEU A 237 -18.50 33.19 2.67
C LEU A 237 -19.22 34.07 3.72
N ALA A 238 -19.27 35.38 3.49
CA ALA A 238 -19.74 36.35 4.48
C ALA A 238 -21.22 36.16 4.88
N GLY A 239 -21.51 36.26 6.18
CA GLY A 239 -22.86 36.05 6.76
C GLY A 239 -22.86 35.45 8.17
N VAL A 240 -21.71 34.95 8.62
CA VAL A 240 -21.62 33.95 9.70
C VAL A 240 -21.57 34.52 11.12
N ASP A 241 -22.44 34.02 11.99
CA ASP A 241 -22.26 34.03 13.44
C ASP A 241 -21.43 32.78 13.84
N ALA A 242 -20.12 32.94 14.06
CA ALA A 242 -19.15 31.89 14.46
C ALA A 242 -18.64 30.89 13.38
N PRO A 243 -17.96 31.37 12.32
CA PRO A 243 -17.39 30.52 11.26
C PRO A 243 -16.37 29.49 11.75
N ALA A 244 -15.68 29.80 12.86
CA ALA A 244 -14.70 28.90 13.46
C ALA A 244 -15.32 27.59 13.95
N ASP A 245 -16.56 27.62 14.47
CA ASP A 245 -17.21 26.43 15.02
C ASP A 245 -17.73 25.51 13.92
N LEU A 246 -18.21 26.08 12.81
CA LEU A 246 -18.54 25.31 11.60
C LEU A 246 -17.30 24.60 11.05
N LEU A 247 -16.17 25.31 10.93
CA LEU A 247 -14.91 24.71 10.45
C LEU A 247 -14.43 23.58 11.36
N ARG A 248 -14.50 23.75 12.69
CA ARG A 248 -14.17 22.70 13.66
C ARG A 248 -15.06 21.48 13.52
N LEU A 249 -16.37 21.68 13.28
CA LEU A 249 -17.32 20.58 13.08
C LEU A 249 -17.04 19.81 11.78
N ILE A 250 -16.76 20.52 10.68
CA ILE A 250 -16.38 19.90 9.41
C ILE A 250 -15.06 19.11 9.56
N ALA A 251 -14.08 19.65 10.29
CA ALA A 251 -12.83 18.95 10.56
C ALA A 251 -13.02 17.70 11.43
N LEU A 252 -13.89 17.77 12.45
CA LEU A 252 -14.27 16.60 13.26
C LEU A 252 -14.94 15.52 12.42
N GLN A 253 -15.85 15.90 11.51
CA GLN A 253 -16.48 14.98 10.58
C GLN A 253 -15.44 14.31 9.68
N GLY A 254 -14.48 15.07 9.17
CA GLY A 254 -13.34 14.53 8.42
C GLY A 254 -12.61 13.44 9.21
N SER A 255 -12.21 13.73 10.46
CA SER A 255 -11.51 12.74 11.27
C SER A 255 -12.35 11.48 11.53
N SER A 256 -13.66 11.62 11.77
CA SER A 256 -14.54 10.45 11.93
C SER A 256 -14.62 9.58 10.65
N LEU A 257 -14.62 10.22 9.48
CA LEU A 257 -14.63 9.54 8.18
C LEU A 257 -13.33 8.79 7.90
N GLU A 258 -12.19 9.26 8.43
CA GLU A 258 -10.87 8.64 8.20
C GLU A 258 -10.80 7.18 8.66
N ALA A 259 -11.55 6.80 9.70
CA ALA A 259 -11.71 5.40 10.09
C ALA A 259 -12.91 4.73 9.41
N ARG A 260 -14.04 5.46 9.29
CA ARG A 260 -15.30 4.90 8.77
C ARG A 260 -15.18 4.39 7.34
N VAL A 261 -14.40 5.08 6.51
CA VAL A 261 -14.24 4.73 5.09
C VAL A 261 -13.64 3.33 4.88
N PHE A 262 -12.77 2.87 5.80
CA PHE A 262 -12.21 1.52 5.77
C PHE A 262 -13.27 0.46 6.11
N ASP A 263 -14.10 0.72 7.11
CA ASP A 263 -15.19 -0.19 7.49
C ASP A 263 -16.22 -0.30 6.35
N GLU A 264 -16.63 0.84 5.78
CA GLU A 264 -17.64 0.89 4.73
C GLU A 264 -17.18 0.28 3.40
N GLN A 265 -15.91 0.47 3.02
CA GLN A 265 -15.41 -0.03 1.73
C GLN A 265 -14.78 -1.41 1.81
N TRP A 266 -14.09 -1.70 2.91
CA TRP A 266 -13.23 -2.87 3.02
C TRP A 266 -13.67 -3.85 4.12
N ALA A 267 -14.70 -3.50 4.92
CA ALA A 267 -15.09 -4.25 6.11
C ALA A 267 -13.90 -4.48 7.07
N THR A 268 -12.97 -3.53 7.10
CA THR A 268 -11.74 -3.60 7.90
C THR A 268 -11.81 -2.56 9.00
N PRO A 269 -11.71 -2.96 10.29
CA PRO A 269 -11.63 -2.02 11.39
C PRO A 269 -10.43 -1.09 11.25
N ALA A 270 -10.67 0.20 11.45
CA ALA A 270 -9.66 1.24 11.46
C ALA A 270 -9.87 2.18 12.65
N VAL A 271 -8.86 2.99 12.95
CA VAL A 271 -8.91 4.01 14.01
C VAL A 271 -8.50 5.37 13.45
N SER A 272 -9.18 6.41 13.91
CA SER A 272 -8.92 7.81 13.61
C SER A 272 -8.69 8.58 14.92
N ALA A 273 -8.09 9.76 14.83
CA ALA A 273 -7.72 10.53 16.01
C ALA A 273 -8.93 10.96 16.87
N ASP A 274 -10.08 11.27 16.27
CA ASP A 274 -11.32 11.54 17.03
C ASP A 274 -11.76 10.33 17.85
N GLN A 275 -11.69 9.11 17.28
CA GLN A 275 -12.04 7.87 17.98
C GLN A 275 -11.09 7.57 19.14
N VAL A 276 -9.78 7.83 18.97
CA VAL A 276 -8.80 7.68 20.06
C VAL A 276 -9.11 8.65 21.20
N MET A 277 -9.41 9.92 20.89
CA MET A 277 -9.78 10.91 21.90
C MET A 277 -11.11 10.55 22.59
N ALA A 278 -12.08 10.03 21.85
CA ALA A 278 -13.34 9.55 22.42
C ALA A 278 -13.13 8.34 23.35
N ALA A 279 -12.29 7.38 22.94
CA ALA A 279 -11.93 6.23 23.76
C ALA A 279 -11.19 6.66 25.05
N ALA A 280 -10.31 7.65 24.98
CA ALA A 280 -9.64 8.22 26.15
C ALA A 280 -10.65 8.80 27.15
N ALA A 281 -11.59 9.61 26.66
CA ALA A 281 -12.62 10.23 27.49
C ALA A 281 -13.53 9.20 28.16
N LEU A 282 -13.98 8.17 27.41
CA LEU A 282 -14.79 7.07 27.94
C LEU A 282 -14.02 6.20 28.94
N GLY A 283 -12.72 6.02 28.73
CA GLY A 283 -11.82 5.29 29.64
C GLY A 283 -11.40 6.08 30.88
N GLY A 284 -11.81 7.35 31.01
CA GLY A 284 -11.44 8.21 32.14
C GLY A 284 -9.98 8.66 32.12
N VAL A 285 -9.30 8.59 30.97
CA VAL A 285 -7.95 9.15 30.79
C VAL A 285 -8.06 10.67 30.71
N ALA A 286 -7.26 11.39 31.49
CA ALA A 286 -7.29 12.84 31.52
C ALA A 286 -6.95 13.43 30.14
N MET A 287 -7.81 14.33 29.64
CA MET A 287 -7.55 15.12 28.45
C MET A 287 -6.83 16.42 28.85
N LEU A 288 -5.72 16.71 28.19
CA LEU A 288 -4.90 17.90 28.40
C LEU A 288 -5.17 18.90 27.29
N ASP A 289 -5.31 20.17 27.66
CA ASP A 289 -5.39 21.32 26.74
C ASP A 289 -4.11 22.15 26.89
N LEU A 290 -3.21 22.01 25.93
CA LEU A 290 -1.87 22.59 25.97
C LEU A 290 -1.80 23.84 25.10
N GLN A 291 -1.18 24.89 25.64
CA GLN A 291 -0.85 26.10 24.88
C GLN A 291 0.40 26.77 25.45
N GLY A 292 1.30 27.21 24.56
CA GLY A 292 2.50 27.95 24.91
C GLY A 292 3.45 27.22 25.89
N PRO A 293 4.34 27.96 26.58
CA PRO A 293 5.38 27.36 27.43
C PRO A 293 4.84 26.55 28.62
N ALA A 294 3.67 26.92 29.15
CA ALA A 294 3.03 26.16 30.23
C ALA A 294 2.54 24.79 29.71
N GLY A 295 2.03 24.75 28.48
CA GLY A 295 1.66 23.50 27.81
C GLY A 295 2.85 22.59 27.58
N GLU A 296 4.01 23.12 27.16
CA GLU A 296 5.24 22.33 26.96
C GLU A 296 5.75 21.67 28.27
N ALA A 297 5.64 22.38 29.40
CA ALA A 297 5.98 21.83 30.70
C ALA A 297 5.05 20.67 31.10
N GLN A 298 3.74 20.79 30.81
CA GLN A 298 2.77 19.71 31.03
C GLN A 298 3.00 18.52 30.07
N LEU A 299 3.30 18.78 28.79
CA LEU A 299 3.63 17.76 27.80
C LEU A 299 4.80 16.87 28.25
N SER A 300 5.80 17.48 28.87
CA SER A 300 6.98 16.78 29.40
C SER A 300 6.65 15.79 30.52
N ALA A 301 5.50 15.94 31.20
CA ALA A 301 5.03 15.04 32.25
C ALA A 301 4.13 13.90 31.73
N THR A 302 3.81 13.87 30.43
CA THR A 302 3.01 12.80 29.81
C THR A 302 3.85 11.55 29.54
N THR A 303 3.17 10.44 29.22
CA THR A 303 3.82 9.15 28.91
C THR A 303 3.97 8.88 27.41
N HIS A 304 3.77 9.90 26.56
CA HIS A 304 3.89 9.74 25.11
C HIS A 304 5.34 9.52 24.66
N PRO A 305 5.56 8.78 23.56
CA PRO A 305 6.88 8.62 22.94
C PRO A 305 7.58 9.95 22.67
N ALA A 306 8.91 9.96 22.72
CA ALA A 306 9.71 11.19 22.52
C ALA A 306 9.40 11.90 21.20
N ALA A 307 9.35 11.15 20.09
CA ALA A 307 9.01 11.70 18.77
C ALA A 307 7.64 12.41 18.74
N VAL A 308 6.62 11.85 19.42
CA VAL A 308 5.30 12.48 19.52
C VAL A 308 5.36 13.78 20.32
N ARG A 309 6.10 13.79 21.43
CA ARG A 309 6.27 15.01 22.25
C ARG A 309 7.04 16.10 21.48
N GLU A 310 8.03 15.73 20.68
CA GLU A 310 8.77 16.65 19.81
C GLU A 310 7.86 17.28 18.74
N THR A 311 7.03 16.48 18.07
CA THR A 311 6.04 16.98 17.10
C THR A 311 5.01 17.90 17.74
N ILE A 312 4.49 17.57 18.93
CA ILE A 312 3.53 18.44 19.63
C ILE A 312 4.21 19.74 20.08
N ALA A 313 5.46 19.68 20.55
CA ALA A 313 6.21 20.87 20.92
C ALA A 313 6.39 21.83 19.74
N SER A 314 6.64 21.34 18.52
CA SER A 314 6.72 22.22 17.35
C SER A 314 5.40 22.95 17.07
N TRP A 315 4.25 22.30 17.26
CA TRP A 315 2.95 22.97 17.12
C TRP A 315 2.72 24.05 18.19
N LEU A 316 3.09 23.77 19.44
CA LEU A 316 2.99 24.74 20.54
C LEU A 316 3.89 25.97 20.30
N GLN A 317 5.09 25.77 19.76
CA GLN A 317 6.03 26.85 19.39
C GLN A 317 5.50 27.72 18.25
N LEU A 318 4.72 27.14 17.33
CA LEU A 318 4.02 27.87 16.27
C LEU A 318 2.76 28.61 16.78
N GLY A 319 2.42 28.51 18.07
CA GLY A 319 1.33 29.24 18.70
C GLY A 319 -0.03 28.54 18.69
N PHE A 320 -0.09 27.31 18.16
CA PHE A 320 -1.33 26.53 18.14
C PHE A 320 -1.71 26.00 19.52
N ARG A 321 -2.99 25.67 19.69
CA ARG A 321 -3.49 24.89 20.83
C ARG A 321 -3.46 23.41 20.49
N VAL A 322 -3.02 22.58 21.43
CA VAL A 322 -2.99 21.13 21.26
C VAL A 322 -3.79 20.46 22.36
N ARG A 323 -4.78 19.65 21.98
CA ARG A 323 -5.55 18.79 22.88
C ARG A 323 -5.14 17.33 22.70
N LEU A 324 -4.88 16.61 23.78
CA LEU A 324 -4.49 15.20 23.75
C LEU A 324 -4.81 14.47 25.05
N PRO A 325 -4.94 13.13 25.05
CA PRO A 325 -4.93 12.34 26.28
C PRO A 325 -3.58 12.47 27.02
N ALA A 326 -3.54 12.26 28.33
CA ALA A 326 -2.28 12.31 29.10
C ALA A 326 -1.34 11.11 28.87
N ALA A 327 -1.83 10.06 28.21
CA ALA A 327 -1.11 8.83 27.93
C ALA A 327 -1.57 8.21 26.59
N PRO A 328 -0.75 7.38 25.93
CA PRO A 328 -1.17 6.58 24.79
C PRO A 328 -2.42 5.75 25.10
N ILE A 329 -3.27 5.56 24.10
CA ILE A 329 -4.56 4.89 24.22
C ILE A 329 -4.54 3.63 23.38
N GLN A 330 -5.10 2.57 23.93
CA GLN A 330 -5.34 1.33 23.22
C GLN A 330 -6.75 1.32 22.63
N VAL A 331 -6.86 1.11 21.31
CA VAL A 331 -8.11 0.91 20.58
C VAL A 331 -8.01 -0.41 19.84
N GLY A 332 -8.68 -1.44 20.35
CA GLY A 332 -8.50 -2.81 19.87
C GLY A 332 -7.06 -3.29 20.11
N VAL A 333 -6.36 -3.67 19.04
CA VAL A 333 -4.94 -4.08 19.09
C VAL A 333 -3.98 -2.91 18.80
N TRP A 334 -4.50 -1.77 18.35
CA TRP A 334 -3.69 -0.58 18.10
C TRP A 334 -3.41 0.15 19.42
N LEU A 335 -2.15 0.51 19.65
CA LEU A 335 -1.69 1.32 20.77
C LEU A 335 -0.92 2.52 20.23
N GLY A 336 -1.41 3.72 20.50
CA GLY A 336 -0.77 4.91 20.00
C GLY A 336 -1.22 6.20 20.67
N SER A 337 -0.73 7.31 20.12
CA SER A 337 -1.06 8.65 20.60
C SER A 337 -1.93 9.36 19.58
N ALA A 338 -2.87 10.19 20.04
CA ALA A 338 -3.65 11.05 19.17
C ALA A 338 -3.71 12.45 19.76
N TRP A 339 -3.74 13.47 18.89
CA TRP A 339 -3.87 14.86 19.31
C TRP A 339 -4.62 15.69 18.27
N LEU A 340 -5.31 16.73 18.76
CA LEU A 340 -5.97 17.76 17.97
C LEU A 340 -5.14 19.04 18.05
N VAL A 341 -4.71 19.56 16.91
CA VAL A 341 -4.13 20.90 16.77
C VAL A 341 -5.21 21.86 16.29
N SER A 342 -5.33 23.03 16.89
CA SER A 342 -6.31 24.04 16.45
C SER A 342 -5.88 25.47 16.72
N ASP A 343 -6.50 26.41 16.00
CA ASP A 343 -6.38 27.86 16.21
C ASP A 343 -7.72 28.50 16.65
N ALA A 344 -7.72 29.83 16.79
CA ALA A 344 -8.91 30.58 17.17
C ALA A 344 -9.90 30.72 15.99
N GLU A 345 -9.37 30.75 14.78
CA GLU A 345 -10.05 30.97 13.50
C GLU A 345 -10.84 29.76 12.99
N GLY A 346 -10.57 28.56 13.55
CA GLY A 346 -11.31 27.33 13.27
C GLY A 346 -10.50 26.26 12.53
N SER A 347 -9.26 26.57 12.13
CA SER A 347 -8.36 25.57 11.55
C SER A 347 -8.13 24.47 12.56
N SER A 348 -8.24 23.23 12.11
CA SER A 348 -8.14 22.05 12.97
C SER A 348 -7.47 20.91 12.21
N GLY A 349 -6.54 20.24 12.87
CA GLY A 349 -5.87 19.03 12.37
C GLY A 349 -5.93 17.93 13.42
N TYR A 350 -6.30 16.72 13.01
CA TYR A 350 -6.46 15.54 13.86
C TYR A 350 -5.36 14.56 13.49
N PHE A 351 -4.52 14.18 14.46
CA PHE A 351 -3.29 13.44 14.19
C PHE A 351 -3.17 12.17 15.02
N LEU A 352 -2.56 11.15 14.42
CA LEU A 352 -2.16 9.89 15.04
C LEU A 352 -0.63 9.78 15.09
N SER A 353 -0.12 9.06 16.09
CA SER A 353 1.28 8.64 16.12
C SER A 353 1.63 7.82 14.88
N GLY A 354 2.79 8.10 14.28
CA GLY A 354 3.15 7.60 12.95
C GLY A 354 3.19 8.70 11.88
N GLY A 355 2.80 9.93 12.22
CA GLY A 355 2.86 11.07 11.31
C GLY A 355 1.68 11.16 10.34
N LEU A 356 0.56 10.54 10.69
CA LEU A 356 -0.68 10.56 9.91
C LEU A 356 -1.63 11.61 10.49
N ALA A 357 -2.13 12.53 9.66
CA ALA A 357 -3.30 13.35 9.96
C ALA A 357 -4.53 12.63 9.39
N GLY A 358 -4.98 11.57 10.07
CA GLY A 358 -5.61 10.48 9.34
C GLY A 358 -6.15 9.31 10.14
N GLY A 359 -6.43 8.24 9.41
CA GLY A 359 -6.92 6.96 9.90
C GLY A 359 -6.04 5.80 9.44
N ILE A 360 -6.02 4.72 10.22
CA ILE A 360 -5.20 3.53 9.95
C ILE A 360 -5.96 2.26 10.27
N THR A 361 -5.84 1.24 9.42
CA THR A 361 -6.38 -0.09 9.70
C THR A 361 -5.71 -0.68 10.94
N VAL A 362 -6.49 -1.27 11.86
CA VAL A 362 -5.94 -1.78 13.13
C VAL A 362 -5.73 -3.29 13.15
N LEU A 363 -6.30 -4.04 12.20
CA LEU A 363 -6.05 -5.47 12.08
C LEU A 363 -4.93 -5.72 11.06
N PRO A 364 -4.04 -6.70 11.31
CA PRO A 364 -3.09 -7.14 10.31
C PRO A 364 -3.84 -7.74 9.09
N PRO A 365 -3.28 -7.65 7.87
CA PRO A 365 -3.96 -8.06 6.63
C PRO A 365 -4.43 -9.52 6.61
N ASP A 366 -3.74 -10.41 7.31
CA ASP A 366 -4.09 -11.83 7.43
C ASP A 366 -5.38 -12.08 8.24
N GLN A 367 -5.88 -11.06 8.94
CA GLN A 367 -7.14 -11.10 9.70
C GLN A 367 -8.27 -10.30 9.05
N TRP A 368 -8.06 -9.76 7.85
CA TRP A 368 -9.11 -9.03 7.14
C TRP A 368 -10.15 -10.00 6.60
N TYR A 369 -11.42 -9.59 6.65
CA TYR A 369 -12.53 -10.42 6.16
C TYR A 369 -12.47 -10.65 4.64
N LEU A 370 -12.03 -9.65 3.89
CA LEU A 370 -11.87 -9.71 2.44
C LEU A 370 -10.45 -10.20 2.10
N GLU A 371 -10.28 -11.51 2.00
CA GLU A 371 -8.98 -12.13 1.71
C GLU A 371 -8.37 -11.65 0.38
N ASP A 372 -9.19 -11.49 -0.67
CA ASP A 372 -8.73 -10.99 -1.97
C ASP A 372 -8.18 -9.55 -1.89
N LEU A 373 -8.81 -8.70 -1.06
CA LEU A 373 -8.34 -7.34 -0.81
C LEU A 373 -6.99 -7.37 -0.10
N ALA A 374 -6.90 -8.15 0.99
CA ALA A 374 -5.66 -8.29 1.74
C ALA A 374 -4.53 -8.79 0.84
N ALA A 375 -4.80 -9.79 0.01
CA ALA A 375 -3.80 -10.37 -0.86
C ALA A 375 -3.36 -9.42 -1.98
N ALA A 376 -4.28 -8.66 -2.58
CA ALA A 376 -3.97 -7.62 -3.57
C ALA A 376 -3.07 -6.52 -3.00
N LEU A 377 -3.27 -6.14 -1.72
CA LEU A 377 -2.45 -5.12 -1.06
C LEU A 377 -1.15 -5.67 -0.47
N ASN A 378 -1.11 -6.96 -0.14
CA ASN A 378 0.07 -7.62 0.41
C ASN A 378 1.14 -7.84 -0.69
N ASP A 379 0.75 -8.13 -1.93
CA ASP A 379 1.65 -8.10 -3.08
C ASP A 379 1.30 -6.94 -4.04
N PRO A 380 1.60 -5.68 -3.67
CA PRO A 380 1.22 -4.51 -4.45
C PRO A 380 2.10 -4.32 -5.69
N PHE A 381 2.84 -5.35 -6.10
CA PHE A 381 3.63 -5.42 -7.34
C PHE A 381 3.20 -6.59 -8.24
N ALA A 382 2.22 -7.38 -7.78
CA ALA A 382 1.68 -8.49 -8.56
C ALA A 382 0.98 -7.96 -9.81
N LYS A 383 1.44 -8.43 -10.98
CA LYS A 383 0.70 -8.20 -12.22
C LYS A 383 -0.74 -8.70 -12.08
N PRO A 384 -1.71 -8.04 -12.76
CA PRO A 384 -3.10 -8.45 -12.71
C PRO A 384 -3.27 -9.90 -13.16
N THR A 385 -4.12 -10.63 -12.45
CA THR A 385 -4.40 -12.04 -12.68
C THR A 385 -5.08 -12.30 -14.02
N ASN A 386 -4.70 -13.39 -14.68
CA ASN A 386 -5.39 -13.94 -15.83
C ASN A 386 -6.41 -15.01 -15.36
N PRO A 387 -7.72 -14.78 -15.53
CA PRO A 387 -8.76 -15.68 -15.06
C PRO A 387 -9.01 -16.88 -15.98
N ASP A 388 -8.35 -16.98 -17.14
CA ASP A 388 -8.45 -18.14 -18.02
C ASP A 388 -7.49 -19.25 -17.54
N PRO A 389 -8.01 -20.34 -16.93
CA PRO A 389 -7.19 -21.38 -16.33
C PRO A 389 -6.33 -22.15 -17.35
N LEU A 390 -6.59 -21.98 -18.66
CA LEU A 390 -5.86 -22.62 -19.74
C LEU A 390 -4.83 -21.70 -20.42
N ALA A 391 -4.65 -20.48 -19.91
CA ALA A 391 -3.73 -19.49 -20.47
C ALA A 391 -2.26 -19.67 -20.03
N GLY A 392 -1.96 -20.67 -19.19
CA GLY A 392 -0.61 -20.94 -18.69
C GLY A 392 0.40 -21.22 -19.82
N VAL A 393 1.50 -20.49 -19.83
CA VAL A 393 2.60 -20.63 -20.79
C VAL A 393 3.93 -20.90 -20.08
N PHE A 394 4.17 -20.25 -18.95
CA PHE A 394 5.38 -20.45 -18.15
C PHE A 394 5.02 -21.14 -16.82
N VAL A 395 5.79 -22.17 -16.47
CA VAL A 395 5.64 -22.92 -15.21
C VAL A 395 6.98 -22.85 -14.50
N ARG A 396 7.03 -22.16 -13.37
CA ARG A 396 8.26 -21.95 -12.58
C ARG A 396 8.14 -22.64 -11.23
N LEU A 397 9.18 -23.35 -10.84
CA LEU A 397 9.29 -23.92 -9.49
C LEU A 397 9.77 -22.83 -8.52
N ASP A 398 9.20 -22.80 -7.32
CA ASP A 398 9.79 -22.08 -6.17
C ASP A 398 11.15 -22.69 -5.85
N ALA A 399 12.21 -21.91 -6.05
CA ALA A 399 13.58 -22.34 -5.83
C ALA A 399 13.89 -22.57 -4.34
N SER A 400 13.15 -21.91 -3.44
CA SER A 400 13.32 -22.04 -2.00
C SER A 400 12.89 -23.44 -1.48
N ALA A 401 12.08 -24.15 -2.26
CA ALA A 401 11.61 -25.51 -2.00
C ALA A 401 12.45 -26.60 -2.68
N GLN A 402 13.51 -26.22 -3.41
CA GLN A 402 14.39 -27.15 -4.12
C GLN A 402 15.47 -27.73 -3.18
N ASP A 403 15.87 -28.99 -3.42
CA ASP A 403 16.96 -29.68 -2.72
C ASP A 403 16.77 -29.77 -1.18
N GLN A 404 15.50 -29.73 -0.73
CA GLN A 404 15.11 -29.90 0.68
C GLN A 404 15.49 -31.27 1.24
N ARG A 405 15.58 -31.37 2.56
CA ARG A 405 16.01 -32.59 3.26
C ARG A 405 15.08 -32.87 4.42
N ALA A 406 14.72 -34.13 4.61
CA ALA A 406 14.00 -34.62 5.78
C ALA A 406 14.41 -36.07 6.08
N GLN A 407 14.08 -36.60 7.25
CA GLN A 407 14.24 -38.03 7.49
C GLN A 407 13.15 -38.83 6.75
N HIS A 408 13.38 -40.13 6.62
CA HIS A 408 12.36 -41.03 6.08
C HIS A 408 11.13 -41.07 6.99
N GLY A 409 9.94 -40.93 6.40
CA GLY A 409 8.65 -40.84 7.09
C GLY A 409 8.30 -39.43 7.59
N GLU A 410 9.12 -38.42 7.30
CA GLU A 410 8.85 -37.03 7.66
C GLU A 410 8.39 -36.21 6.45
N GLU A 411 7.56 -35.19 6.72
CA GLU A 411 7.20 -34.15 5.77
C GLU A 411 8.38 -33.19 5.57
N LEU A 412 8.56 -32.68 4.35
CA LEU A 412 9.50 -31.60 4.10
C LEU A 412 9.07 -30.33 4.86
N ASP A 413 10.05 -29.58 5.37
CA ASP A 413 9.81 -28.34 6.12
C ASP A 413 9.04 -27.29 5.30
N ARG A 414 9.21 -27.26 3.97
CA ARG A 414 8.51 -26.34 3.07
C ARG A 414 7.71 -27.10 2.01
N PRO A 415 6.49 -26.64 1.68
CA PRO A 415 5.73 -27.18 0.56
C PRO A 415 6.46 -26.94 -0.77
N LEU A 416 6.20 -27.81 -1.73
CA LEU A 416 6.61 -27.65 -3.13
C LEU A 416 5.67 -26.65 -3.80
N GLY A 417 6.18 -25.48 -4.21
CA GLY A 417 5.38 -24.39 -4.79
C GLY A 417 5.61 -24.20 -6.29
N VAL A 418 4.55 -24.04 -7.07
CA VAL A 418 4.66 -23.83 -8.52
C VAL A 418 3.91 -22.57 -8.89
N ARG A 419 4.55 -21.68 -9.66
CA ARG A 419 3.92 -20.48 -10.23
C ARG A 419 3.64 -20.67 -11.71
N VAL A 420 2.43 -20.33 -12.14
CA VAL A 420 1.95 -20.41 -13.52
C VAL A 420 1.67 -19.01 -14.04
N GLU A 421 2.27 -18.66 -15.18
CA GLU A 421 2.12 -17.35 -15.81
C GLU A 421 1.74 -17.49 -17.30
N ASP A 422 1.00 -16.51 -17.81
CA ASP A 422 0.67 -16.42 -19.24
C ASP A 422 1.83 -15.85 -20.07
N GLY A 423 1.64 -15.75 -21.39
CA GLY A 423 2.66 -15.21 -22.31
C GLY A 423 3.06 -13.75 -22.06
N SER A 424 2.31 -13.01 -21.26
CA SER A 424 2.60 -11.64 -20.82
C SER A 424 3.21 -11.57 -19.42
N GLY A 425 3.43 -12.73 -18.79
CA GLY A 425 3.93 -12.86 -17.43
C GLY A 425 2.89 -12.51 -16.36
N ARG A 426 1.59 -12.53 -16.67
CA ARG A 426 0.53 -12.38 -15.67
C ARG A 426 0.27 -13.71 -14.98
N PRO A 427 0.04 -13.74 -13.65
CA PRO A 427 -0.28 -14.98 -12.95
C PRO A 427 -1.60 -15.55 -13.46
N VAL A 428 -1.68 -16.87 -13.66
CA VAL A 428 -2.89 -17.55 -14.14
C VAL A 428 -3.62 -18.20 -12.97
N GLN A 429 -4.85 -17.76 -12.69
CA GLN A 429 -5.66 -18.31 -11.61
C GLN A 429 -6.46 -19.54 -12.07
N GLY A 430 -6.58 -20.53 -11.19
CA GLY A 430 -7.35 -21.75 -11.45
C GLY A 430 -6.70 -22.75 -12.42
N ALA A 431 -5.45 -22.51 -12.84
CA ALA A 431 -4.68 -23.43 -13.66
C ALA A 431 -4.47 -24.75 -12.91
N GLN A 432 -4.70 -25.87 -13.59
CA GLN A 432 -4.63 -27.20 -12.99
C GLN A 432 -3.19 -27.72 -13.03
N VAL A 433 -2.49 -27.62 -11.89
CA VAL A 433 -1.11 -28.06 -11.73
C VAL A 433 -1.08 -29.49 -11.20
N ARG A 434 -0.51 -30.39 -11.99
CA ARG A 434 -0.32 -31.80 -11.65
C ARG A 434 1.08 -32.01 -11.08
N PHE A 435 1.13 -32.48 -9.84
CA PHE A 435 2.34 -32.91 -9.15
C PHE A 435 2.41 -34.44 -9.19
N VAL A 436 3.53 -34.99 -9.66
CA VAL A 436 3.74 -36.45 -9.75
C VAL A 436 5.06 -36.84 -9.09
N LEU A 437 5.02 -37.68 -8.06
CA LEU A 437 6.22 -38.27 -7.47
C LEU A 437 6.80 -39.30 -8.46
N SER A 438 7.79 -38.89 -9.24
CA SER A 438 8.37 -39.69 -10.33
C SER A 438 9.58 -40.53 -9.91
N ALA A 439 10.20 -40.20 -8.77
CA ALA A 439 11.21 -41.05 -8.15
C ALA A 439 11.09 -41.06 -6.62
N GLY A 440 11.12 -42.25 -6.05
CA GLY A 440 10.97 -42.48 -4.61
C GLY A 440 9.55 -42.87 -4.20
N GLU A 441 9.43 -43.51 -3.05
CA GLU A 441 8.16 -43.79 -2.38
C GLU A 441 7.80 -42.61 -1.48
N GLY A 442 6.54 -42.26 -1.37
CA GLY A 442 6.09 -41.12 -0.58
C GLY A 442 4.70 -40.69 -0.99
N VAL A 443 4.21 -39.63 -0.37
CA VAL A 443 2.89 -39.08 -0.67
C VAL A 443 2.95 -37.56 -0.79
N LEU A 444 2.27 -37.04 -1.82
CA LEU A 444 1.97 -35.64 -1.97
C LEU A 444 0.66 -35.35 -1.25
N ILE A 445 0.63 -34.25 -0.51
CA ILE A 445 -0.49 -33.88 0.37
C ILE A 445 -0.96 -32.47 -0.01
N HIS A 446 -2.26 -32.34 -0.29
CA HIS A 446 -2.94 -31.06 -0.45
C HIS A 446 -4.35 -31.19 0.14
N ASP A 447 -4.70 -30.30 1.06
CA ASP A 447 -5.90 -30.39 1.90
C ASP A 447 -6.06 -31.77 2.55
N THR A 448 -7.09 -32.51 2.15
CA THR A 448 -7.41 -33.87 2.63
C THR A 448 -6.94 -34.96 1.67
N SER A 449 -6.39 -34.59 0.51
CA SER A 449 -5.89 -35.54 -0.49
C SER A 449 -4.45 -35.94 -0.16
N SER A 450 -4.19 -37.24 -0.23
CA SER A 450 -2.84 -37.82 -0.06
C SER A 450 -2.66 -38.94 -1.08
N ALA A 451 -1.72 -38.75 -2.00
CA ALA A 451 -1.47 -39.68 -3.11
C ALA A 451 -0.08 -39.43 -3.72
N PRO A 452 0.50 -40.39 -4.46
CA PRO A 452 1.75 -40.17 -5.22
C PRO A 452 1.57 -39.17 -6.39
N GLU A 453 0.34 -38.80 -6.69
CA GLU A 453 -0.03 -37.82 -7.71
C GLU A 453 -1.23 -37.01 -7.24
N ILE A 454 -1.16 -35.69 -7.34
CA ILE A 454 -2.26 -34.78 -7.02
C ILE A 454 -2.36 -33.66 -8.05
N ILE A 455 -3.56 -33.08 -8.18
CA ILE A 455 -3.82 -31.91 -9.02
C ILE A 455 -4.30 -30.79 -8.11
N VAL A 456 -3.65 -29.64 -8.20
CA VAL A 456 -3.92 -28.46 -7.38
C VAL A 456 -4.19 -27.28 -8.30
N ALA A 457 -5.26 -26.55 -8.04
CA ALA A 457 -5.57 -25.32 -8.77
C ALA A 457 -4.68 -24.17 -8.25
N THR A 458 -4.22 -23.31 -9.14
CA THR A 458 -3.50 -22.10 -8.73
C THR A 458 -4.41 -21.07 -8.05
N ASP A 459 -3.87 -20.38 -7.05
CA ASP A 459 -4.49 -19.24 -6.39
C ASP A 459 -4.49 -17.97 -7.29
N HIS A 460 -4.93 -16.83 -6.75
CA HIS A 460 -4.94 -15.55 -7.49
C HIS A 460 -3.53 -15.03 -7.84
N ARG A 461 -2.48 -15.52 -7.17
CA ARG A 461 -1.07 -15.22 -7.50
C ARG A 461 -0.50 -16.18 -8.53
N GLY A 462 -1.34 -17.08 -9.06
CA GLY A 462 -0.93 -18.11 -9.99
C GLY A 462 -0.10 -19.22 -9.33
N VAL A 463 -0.19 -19.38 -8.00
CA VAL A 463 0.62 -20.34 -7.24
C VAL A 463 -0.20 -21.55 -6.84
N ALA A 464 0.35 -22.75 -7.03
CA ALA A 464 -0.17 -24.01 -6.52
C ALA A 464 0.87 -24.66 -5.61
N GLN A 465 0.44 -25.23 -4.47
CA GLN A 465 1.35 -25.82 -3.49
C GLN A 465 0.94 -27.24 -3.08
N ALA A 466 1.95 -28.09 -2.90
CA ALA A 466 1.80 -29.46 -2.44
C ALA A 466 2.85 -29.79 -1.38
N ARG A 467 2.46 -30.41 -0.27
CA ARG A 467 3.40 -30.92 0.75
C ARG A 467 3.88 -32.30 0.35
N LEU A 468 5.11 -32.67 0.72
CA LEU A 468 5.69 -33.97 0.39
C LEU A 468 6.16 -34.65 1.67
N GLU A 469 5.60 -35.84 1.93
CA GLU A 469 6.10 -36.77 2.95
C GLU A 469 6.99 -37.81 2.27
N LEU A 470 8.23 -37.94 2.75
CA LEU A 470 9.21 -38.85 2.19
C LEU A 470 8.95 -40.28 2.67
N GLY A 471 8.85 -41.23 1.75
CA GLY A 471 8.84 -42.65 2.10
C GLY A 471 10.24 -43.21 2.33
N ASN A 472 10.31 -44.53 2.52
CA ASN A 472 11.53 -45.22 2.94
C ASN A 472 12.51 -45.53 1.79
N ASN A 473 12.03 -45.60 0.55
CA ASN A 473 12.85 -46.05 -0.57
C ASN A 473 12.88 -45.05 -1.73
N SER A 474 14.02 -45.02 -2.42
CA SER A 474 14.13 -44.43 -3.74
C SER A 474 15.18 -45.16 -4.58
N PRO A 475 14.93 -45.36 -5.90
CA PRO A 475 15.92 -45.92 -6.81
C PRO A 475 17.12 -45.00 -7.04
N LEU A 476 17.02 -43.72 -6.66
CA LEU A 476 18.08 -42.75 -6.81
C LEU A 476 18.80 -42.52 -5.46
N GLU A 477 20.13 -42.47 -5.52
CA GLU A 477 20.99 -42.18 -4.37
C GLU A 477 21.90 -40.99 -4.68
N ALA A 478 22.21 -40.21 -3.65
CA ALA A 478 23.22 -39.15 -3.70
C ALA A 478 24.10 -39.22 -2.46
N ILE A 479 25.32 -38.69 -2.60
CA ILE A 479 26.19 -38.42 -1.46
C ILE A 479 26.08 -36.93 -1.18
N VAL A 480 25.63 -36.58 0.02
CA VAL A 480 25.42 -35.20 0.46
C VAL A 480 26.25 -34.94 1.70
N GLN A 481 26.83 -33.75 1.82
CA GLN A 481 27.57 -33.31 3.00
C GLN A 481 27.14 -31.89 3.32
N ARG A 482 26.77 -31.63 4.58
CA ARG A 482 26.50 -30.28 5.06
C ARG A 482 27.82 -29.58 5.41
N GLU A 483 27.85 -28.26 5.24
CA GLU A 483 28.91 -27.44 5.81
C GLU A 483 28.94 -27.61 7.33
N GLY A 484 30.09 -28.04 7.87
CA GLY A 484 30.26 -28.40 9.28
C GLY A 484 30.11 -29.90 9.60
N GLU A 485 29.63 -30.75 8.68
CA GLU A 485 29.62 -32.20 8.88
C GLU A 485 30.99 -32.81 8.59
N THR A 486 31.48 -33.65 9.52
CA THR A 486 32.78 -34.31 9.39
C THR A 486 32.81 -35.36 8.27
N TYR A 487 31.67 -36.00 7.98
CA TYR A 487 31.58 -37.08 6.98
C TYR A 487 30.37 -36.88 6.06
N PRO A 488 30.52 -37.22 4.76
CA PRO A 488 29.39 -37.22 3.85
C PRO A 488 28.41 -38.35 4.18
N GLN A 489 27.12 -38.11 3.96
CA GLN A 489 26.03 -39.05 4.20
C GLN A 489 25.46 -39.55 2.87
N ARG A 490 25.00 -40.81 2.85
CA ARG A 490 24.25 -41.35 1.71
C ARG A 490 22.78 -40.98 1.89
N ALA A 491 22.23 -40.23 0.95
CA ALA A 491 20.83 -39.86 0.93
C ALA A 491 20.10 -40.52 -0.24
N ARG A 492 18.80 -40.73 -0.06
CA ARG A 492 17.88 -41.16 -1.13
C ARG A 492 17.33 -39.93 -1.82
N VAL A 493 17.27 -39.91 -3.15
CA VAL A 493 16.81 -38.75 -3.92
C VAL A 493 15.38 -38.97 -4.36
N PHE A 494 14.49 -38.07 -3.99
CA PHE A 494 13.09 -38.05 -4.41
C PHE A 494 12.92 -37.02 -5.52
N LYS A 495 12.08 -37.31 -6.51
CA LYS A 495 11.77 -36.36 -7.60
C LYS A 495 10.27 -36.17 -7.78
N VAL A 496 9.85 -34.93 -7.91
CA VAL A 496 8.46 -34.58 -8.23
C VAL A 496 8.43 -33.80 -9.55
N ASP A 497 7.77 -34.37 -10.54
CA ASP A 497 7.56 -33.73 -11.85
C ASP A 497 6.29 -32.88 -11.83
N ILE A 498 6.38 -31.72 -12.46
CA ILE A 498 5.32 -30.72 -12.51
C ILE A 498 4.85 -30.53 -13.94
N SER A 499 3.54 -30.58 -14.13
CA SER A 499 2.90 -30.26 -15.42
C SER A 499 1.62 -29.47 -15.23
N VAL A 500 1.28 -28.61 -16.19
CA VAL A 500 0.09 -27.76 -16.15
C VAL A 500 -0.71 -27.93 -17.43
N ALA A 501 -2.03 -28.07 -17.32
CA ALA A 501 -2.91 -28.13 -18.49
C ALA A 501 -3.02 -26.73 -19.13
N ALA A 502 -2.69 -26.60 -20.42
CA ALA A 502 -2.80 -25.33 -21.13
C ALA A 502 -3.34 -25.52 -22.56
N ALA A 503 -4.30 -24.67 -22.95
CA ALA A 503 -4.83 -24.70 -24.32
C ALA A 503 -3.86 -24.06 -25.32
N VAL A 504 -3.15 -23.01 -24.89
CA VAL A 504 -2.26 -22.19 -25.74
C VAL A 504 -1.06 -22.99 -26.27
N ALA A 505 -0.62 -24.02 -25.54
CA ALA A 505 0.48 -24.91 -25.94
C ALA A 505 0.04 -26.18 -26.68
N GLY A 506 -1.28 -26.40 -26.87
CA GLY A 506 -1.81 -27.61 -27.49
C GLY A 506 -1.64 -28.89 -26.64
N GLY A 507 -1.45 -28.76 -25.32
CA GLY A 507 -1.17 -29.88 -24.40
C GLY A 507 -0.71 -29.42 -23.01
N ASN A 508 0.02 -30.29 -22.29
CA ASN A 508 0.57 -29.93 -20.98
C ASN A 508 1.87 -29.13 -21.12
N VAL A 509 2.02 -28.07 -20.35
CA VAL A 509 3.29 -27.34 -20.16
C VAL A 509 4.04 -27.98 -19.00
N LEU A 510 5.33 -28.30 -19.20
CA LEU A 510 6.20 -28.86 -18.16
C LEU A 510 7.06 -27.75 -17.55
N ALA A 511 7.41 -27.86 -16.26
CA ALA A 511 8.32 -26.92 -15.60
C ALA A 511 9.77 -26.97 -16.13
N GLY A 512 10.12 -27.99 -16.92
CA GLY A 512 11.46 -28.17 -17.52
C GLY A 512 12.48 -28.83 -16.58
N GLU A 513 12.29 -28.74 -15.27
CA GLU A 513 13.00 -29.50 -14.26
C GLU A 513 12.04 -30.10 -13.21
N SER A 514 12.52 -31.11 -12.47
CA SER A 514 11.79 -31.71 -11.36
C SER A 514 12.20 -31.06 -10.03
N TYR A 515 11.27 -31.00 -9.07
CA TYR A 515 11.67 -30.88 -7.69
C TYR A 515 12.50 -32.07 -7.26
N ARG A 516 13.49 -31.83 -6.40
CA ARG A 516 14.40 -32.82 -5.85
C ARG A 516 14.47 -32.65 -4.34
N ALA A 517 14.36 -33.75 -3.62
CA ALA A 517 14.51 -33.77 -2.17
C ALA A 517 15.40 -34.94 -1.75
N TYR A 518 16.01 -34.84 -0.56
CA TYR A 518 16.92 -35.83 -0.01
C TYR A 518 16.35 -36.44 1.27
N GLY A 519 16.03 -37.73 1.22
CA GLY A 519 15.76 -38.52 2.41
C GLY A 519 17.07 -38.86 3.11
N MET A 520 17.25 -38.30 4.30
CA MET A 520 18.44 -38.50 5.12
C MET A 520 18.27 -39.75 6.00
N PRO A 521 19.37 -40.48 6.26
CA PRO A 521 19.33 -41.55 7.26
C PRO A 521 19.05 -40.95 8.65
N GLY A 522 18.25 -41.63 9.46
CA GLY A 522 18.02 -41.24 10.85
C GLY A 522 19.32 -41.30 11.68
N PRO A 523 19.31 -40.73 12.90
CA PRO A 523 20.47 -40.79 13.78
C PRO A 523 20.93 -42.24 14.01
N PRO A 524 22.25 -42.50 14.08
CA PRO A 524 22.74 -43.84 14.34
C PRO A 524 22.19 -44.34 15.68
N ALA A 525 21.62 -45.55 15.65
CA ALA A 525 21.03 -46.23 16.81
C ALA A 525 22.06 -46.59 17.88
#